data_AF-A0A0F7IFB1-F1
#
_entry.id   AF-A0A0F7IFB1-F1
#
_cell.length_a   1.000
_cell.length_b   1.000
_cell.length_c   1.000
_cell.angle_alpha   90.00
_cell.angle_beta   90.00
_cell.angle_gamma   90.00
#
_symmetry.space_group_name_H-M   'P 1'
#
loop_
_entity.id
_entity.type
_entity.pdbx_description
1 polymer ?
#
loop_
_entity_poly.entity_id
_entity_poly.type
_entity_poly.pdbx_seq_one_letter_code
_entity_poly.pdbx_strand_id
1 'polypeptide(L)'
;MIERFVDPDKIDVHADCIEMDELFSGERVREGRELKGFELVEVGEVESEGIEVVGECSDLLGIHVIVSGVSDDAAQAIESIFSEVINRMKGVEYRFRKENVRIIVSRDAEGRFTPDCVGKVVFDAVKAIPAVERVRVRIVCDEEEFERVLSRSSRVHAEREERASRLRERDVDTFYGCISCQVYLPNHVCIITPERPSPCGTLYNEAKSAEELKLVHYYFPVEKGEEIDGEKGEYEGVNRTVQEKSDFRIERVKLHSALENPPSTGNYAEAIVFYIPEENGFGIVDRGYKKKTPIGLTFDEMEKLIVGQQVEGFVGVSFAYMKSKSFLKGDGGWEKVRWVSPNVYDFIMEFLPDDVLRRIRTSS
;
A
#
# COMPACT_ATOMS: atom_id res chain seq x y z
N MET A 1 8.88 23.12 6.83
CA MET A 1 7.69 22.45 7.39
C MET A 1 7.08 21.73 6.21
N ILE A 2 7.19 20.41 6.18
CA ILE A 2 6.68 19.66 5.03
C ILE A 2 5.19 19.56 5.33
N GLU A 3 4.34 20.18 4.50
CA GLU A 3 2.88 20.01 4.51
C GLU A 3 2.62 18.52 4.26
N ARG A 4 2.65 17.76 5.35
CA ARG A 4 2.77 16.32 5.33
C ARG A 4 1.42 15.76 5.67
N PHE A 5 0.79 15.26 4.61
CA PHE A 5 -0.32 14.32 4.66
C PHE A 5 -1.66 14.95 5.03
N VAL A 6 -2.52 15.13 4.01
CA VAL A 6 -3.86 15.75 4.03
C VAL A 6 -3.84 17.23 4.44
N ASP A 7 -4.27 18.14 3.55
CA ASP A 7 -4.40 19.58 3.84
C ASP A 7 -5.33 19.78 5.05
N PRO A 8 -4.85 20.26 6.21
CA PRO A 8 -5.73 20.54 7.35
C PRO A 8 -6.76 21.63 7.00
N ASP A 9 -6.49 22.52 6.05
CA ASP A 9 -7.47 23.50 5.58
C ASP A 9 -8.57 22.88 4.70
N LYS A 10 -8.38 21.65 4.18
CA LYS A 10 -9.39 20.95 3.36
C LYS A 10 -10.08 19.80 4.07
N ILE A 11 -9.36 19.08 4.93
CA ILE A 11 -9.88 17.97 5.73
C ILE A 11 -9.43 18.22 7.17
N ASP A 12 -10.13 19.17 7.80
CA ASP A 12 -10.01 19.47 9.21
C ASP A 12 -10.84 18.45 10.01
N VAL A 13 -10.15 17.48 10.62
CA VAL A 13 -10.81 16.45 11.43
C VAL A 13 -10.36 16.53 12.88
N HIS A 14 -11.35 16.68 13.74
CA HIS A 14 -11.18 16.73 15.18
C HIS A 14 -12.16 15.81 15.87
N ALA A 15 -11.70 15.16 16.94
CA ALA A 15 -12.54 14.32 17.77
C ALA A 15 -12.26 14.60 19.25
N ASP A 16 -13.31 14.87 20.02
CA ASP A 16 -13.16 15.20 21.46
C ASP A 16 -12.70 14.00 22.30
N CYS A 17 -12.87 12.78 21.77
CA CYS A 17 -12.55 11.53 22.42
C CYS A 17 -11.05 11.25 22.52
N ILE A 18 -10.23 11.76 21.59
CA ILE A 18 -8.80 11.49 21.54
C ILE A 18 -8.03 12.71 21.04
N GLU A 19 -6.86 12.96 21.63
CA GLU A 19 -6.00 14.06 21.18
C GLU A 19 -5.52 13.77 19.76
N MET A 20 -5.72 14.72 18.84
CA MET A 20 -5.35 14.60 17.44
C MET A 20 -4.45 15.75 17.01
N ASP A 21 -3.34 15.42 16.33
CA ASP A 21 -2.37 16.39 15.81
C ASP A 21 -1.49 15.71 14.74
N GLU A 22 -1.00 16.47 13.76
CA GLU A 22 -0.04 15.99 12.75
C GLU A 22 1.28 15.51 13.38
N LEU A 23 1.65 16.01 14.56
CA LEU A 23 2.83 15.56 15.30
C LEU A 23 2.76 14.08 15.71
N PHE A 24 1.55 13.51 15.82
CA PHE A 24 1.37 12.10 16.10
C PHE A 24 1.43 11.24 14.83
N SER A 25 1.30 11.86 13.64
CA SER A 25 1.47 11.16 12.37
C SER A 25 2.91 10.65 12.24
N GLY A 26 3.08 9.34 12.39
CA GLY A 26 4.40 8.72 12.44
C GLY A 26 4.77 8.14 13.80
N GLU A 27 3.94 8.29 14.84
CA GLU A 27 4.18 7.68 16.13
C GLU A 27 4.32 6.14 15.98
N ARG A 28 5.31 5.56 16.68
CA ARG A 28 5.52 4.11 16.73
C ARG A 28 5.08 3.59 18.08
N VAL A 29 4.01 2.82 18.11
CA VAL A 29 3.49 2.21 19.34
C VAL A 29 4.23 0.89 19.58
N ARG A 30 5.07 0.86 20.63
CA ARG A 30 5.89 -0.32 20.98
C ARG A 30 5.13 -1.38 21.78
N GLU A 31 4.24 -0.93 22.65
CA GLU A 31 3.41 -1.79 23.50
C GLU A 31 1.96 -1.31 23.43
N GLY A 32 1.04 -2.22 23.17
CA GLY A 32 -0.37 -1.91 23.00
C GLY A 32 -1.18 -3.11 22.55
N ARG A 33 -2.50 -2.93 22.47
CA ARG A 33 -3.40 -3.88 21.82
C ARG A 33 -3.28 -3.73 20.31
N GLU A 34 -3.13 -4.85 19.60
CA GLU A 34 -3.18 -4.90 18.14
C GLU A 34 -4.57 -5.36 17.68
N LEU A 35 -5.18 -4.59 16.79
CA LEU A 35 -6.45 -4.88 16.13
C LEU A 35 -6.18 -5.38 14.71
N LYS A 36 -6.82 -6.47 14.31
CA LYS A 36 -6.94 -6.89 12.91
C LYS A 36 -8.02 -6.02 12.25
N GLY A 37 -7.71 -5.41 11.12
CA GLY A 37 -8.66 -4.57 10.40
C GLY A 37 -8.70 -4.84 8.92
N PHE A 38 -9.61 -4.14 8.26
CA PHE A 38 -9.59 -3.91 6.82
C PHE A 38 -10.06 -2.49 6.52
N GLU A 39 -9.76 -1.99 5.34
CA GLU A 39 -10.40 -0.82 4.75
C GLU A 39 -11.10 -1.20 3.44
N LEU A 40 -12.25 -0.58 3.19
CA LEU A 40 -12.98 -0.67 1.93
C LEU A 40 -13.81 0.60 1.76
N VAL A 41 -13.61 1.30 0.65
CA VAL A 41 -14.56 2.31 0.17
C VAL A 41 -15.21 1.79 -1.10
N GLU A 42 -16.53 1.81 -1.16
CA GLU A 42 -17.26 1.40 -2.37
C GLU A 42 -18.34 2.41 -2.78
N VAL A 43 -18.62 2.46 -4.07
CA VAL A 43 -19.70 3.29 -4.62
C VAL A 43 -21.02 2.55 -4.47
N GLY A 44 -22.02 3.19 -3.88
CA GLY A 44 -23.34 2.60 -3.69
C GLY A 44 -24.43 3.62 -3.40
N GLU A 45 -25.67 3.14 -3.33
CA GLU A 45 -26.79 3.98 -2.90
C GLU A 45 -26.73 4.21 -1.39
N VAL A 46 -26.75 5.48 -0.98
CA VAL A 46 -26.76 5.89 0.43
C VAL A 46 -28.14 6.47 0.77
N GLU A 47 -29.00 5.61 1.34
CA GLU A 47 -30.34 6.00 1.79
C GLU A 47 -30.30 6.90 3.03
N SER A 48 -29.37 6.62 3.94
CA SER A 48 -29.17 7.36 5.20
C SER A 48 -27.69 7.63 5.44
N GLU A 49 -27.34 8.90 5.58
CA GLU A 49 -25.98 9.30 5.95
C GLU A 49 -25.70 9.03 7.42
N GLY A 50 -24.43 8.84 7.74
CA GLY A 50 -23.94 8.79 9.12
C GLY A 50 -23.06 7.60 9.40
N ILE A 51 -22.98 7.25 10.67
CA ILE A 51 -22.06 6.25 11.21
C ILE A 51 -22.85 5.10 11.83
N GLU A 52 -22.34 3.90 11.68
CA GLU A 52 -22.85 2.69 12.30
C GLU A 52 -21.69 1.90 12.90
N VAL A 53 -21.85 1.44 14.14
CA VAL A 53 -20.94 0.48 14.75
C VAL A 53 -21.65 -0.86 14.80
N VAL A 54 -21.03 -1.88 14.20
CA VAL A 54 -21.59 -3.24 14.12
C VAL A 54 -20.80 -4.16 15.04
N GLY A 55 -21.43 -4.63 16.10
CA GLY A 55 -20.80 -5.47 17.12
C GLY A 55 -19.99 -4.69 18.16
N GLU A 56 -19.27 -5.42 19.02
CA GLU A 56 -18.42 -4.87 20.07
C GLU A 56 -16.93 -5.07 19.71
N CYS A 57 -16.16 -3.97 19.66
CA CYS A 57 -14.77 -4.02 19.22
C CYS A 57 -13.82 -4.50 20.34
N SER A 58 -13.41 -5.76 20.25
CA SER A 58 -12.27 -6.29 21.02
C SER A 58 -10.98 -6.25 20.18
N ASP A 59 -10.87 -7.17 19.23
CA ASP A 59 -9.63 -7.43 18.47
C ASP A 59 -9.79 -7.15 16.97
N LEU A 60 -11.01 -6.80 16.55
CA LEU A 60 -11.40 -6.52 15.16
C LEU A 60 -11.88 -5.08 15.01
N LEU A 61 -11.46 -4.43 13.93
CA LEU A 61 -11.97 -3.12 13.51
C LEU A 61 -11.83 -2.97 11.99
N GLY A 62 -12.92 -3.22 11.27
CA GLY A 62 -13.05 -2.98 9.84
C GLY A 62 -13.65 -1.60 9.57
N ILE A 63 -13.11 -0.89 8.58
CA ILE A 63 -13.63 0.39 8.11
C ILE A 63 -14.27 0.16 6.74
N HIS A 64 -15.59 0.18 6.70
CA HIS A 64 -16.35 0.05 5.47
C HIS A 64 -17.13 1.33 5.19
N VAL A 65 -16.79 2.03 4.11
CA VAL A 65 -17.43 3.28 3.72
C VAL A 65 -18.14 3.12 2.39
N ILE A 66 -19.41 3.52 2.36
CA ILE A 66 -20.21 3.58 1.13
C ILE A 66 -20.38 5.04 0.76
N VAL A 67 -20.02 5.40 -0.47
CA VAL A 67 -20.08 6.76 -0.99
C VAL A 67 -20.93 6.86 -2.26
N SER A 68 -21.51 8.03 -2.50
CA SER A 68 -22.15 8.39 -3.78
C SER A 68 -21.53 9.64 -4.40
N GLY A 69 -21.72 9.82 -5.70
CA GLY A 69 -21.23 11.00 -6.44
C GLY A 69 -19.81 10.88 -7.01
N VAL A 70 -19.12 9.76 -6.75
CA VAL A 70 -17.74 9.53 -7.20
C VAL A 70 -17.60 8.29 -8.08
N SER A 71 -16.52 8.19 -8.84
CA SER A 71 -16.16 6.98 -9.59
C SER A 71 -15.58 5.90 -8.66
N ASP A 72 -15.50 4.66 -9.13
CA ASP A 72 -14.89 3.57 -8.33
C ASP A 72 -13.38 3.80 -8.09
N ASP A 73 -12.68 4.41 -9.04
CA ASP A 73 -11.25 4.74 -8.89
C ASP A 73 -11.05 5.85 -7.84
N ALA A 74 -11.97 6.81 -7.76
CA ALA A 74 -12.01 7.81 -6.70
C ALA A 74 -12.36 7.20 -5.35
N ALA A 75 -13.33 6.26 -5.30
CA ALA A 75 -13.65 5.52 -4.09
C ALA A 75 -12.41 4.78 -3.54
N GLN A 76 -11.69 4.05 -4.39
CA GLN A 76 -10.43 3.40 -3.99
C GLN A 76 -9.40 4.41 -3.44
N ALA A 77 -9.27 5.58 -4.08
CA ALA A 77 -8.34 6.61 -3.62
C ALA A 77 -8.70 7.19 -2.23
N ILE A 78 -9.98 7.23 -1.86
CA ILE A 78 -10.45 7.70 -0.55
C ILE A 78 -9.90 6.84 0.60
N GLU A 79 -9.64 5.54 0.37
CA GLU A 79 -9.06 4.65 1.38
C GLU A 79 -7.71 5.18 1.90
N SER A 80 -6.95 5.88 1.06
CA SER A 80 -5.66 6.47 1.45
C SER A 80 -5.76 7.51 2.58
N ILE A 81 -6.96 8.03 2.84
CA ILE A 81 -7.21 9.03 3.89
C ILE A 81 -7.23 8.37 5.27
N PHE A 82 -7.66 7.11 5.38
CA PHE A 82 -7.91 6.46 6.67
C PHE A 82 -6.65 6.36 7.52
N SER A 83 -5.56 5.88 6.93
CA SER A 83 -4.27 5.82 7.62
C SER A 83 -3.79 7.22 8.02
N GLU A 84 -4.06 8.25 7.22
CA GLU A 84 -3.60 9.61 7.53
C GLU A 84 -4.36 10.21 8.71
N VAL A 85 -5.69 10.12 8.72
CA VAL A 85 -6.50 10.70 9.79
C VAL A 85 -6.42 9.91 11.08
N ILE A 86 -6.28 8.58 11.02
CA ILE A 86 -6.17 7.74 12.22
C ILE A 86 -4.78 7.85 12.85
N ASN A 87 -3.71 7.94 12.05
CA ASN A 87 -2.35 8.15 12.59
C ASN A 87 -2.15 9.52 13.24
N ARG A 88 -3.08 10.47 13.06
CA ARG A 88 -3.08 11.73 13.84
C ARG A 88 -3.58 11.53 15.27
N MET A 89 -4.18 10.39 15.60
CA MET A 89 -4.63 10.09 16.97
C MET A 89 -3.45 9.69 17.84
N LYS A 90 -3.24 10.42 18.95
CA LYS A 90 -2.12 10.16 19.87
C LYS A 90 -2.13 8.73 20.40
N GLY A 91 -0.98 8.07 20.34
CA GLY A 91 -0.80 6.71 20.84
C GLY A 91 -1.52 5.64 19.99
N VAL A 92 -1.82 5.93 18.73
CA VAL A 92 -2.39 5.01 17.74
C VAL A 92 -1.41 4.89 16.57
N GLU A 93 -1.18 3.66 16.10
CA GLU A 93 -0.39 3.41 14.90
C GLU A 93 -1.20 2.52 13.93
N TYR A 94 -1.61 3.10 12.81
CA TYR A 94 -2.27 2.43 11.70
C TYR A 94 -1.23 1.98 10.66
N ARG A 95 -1.16 0.67 10.41
CA ARG A 95 -0.21 0.03 9.50
C ARG A 95 -0.94 -0.73 8.40
N PHE A 96 -0.23 -0.89 7.27
CA PHE A 96 -0.72 -1.59 6.08
C PHE A 96 -2.00 -0.95 5.53
N ARG A 97 -2.61 -1.61 4.55
CA ARG A 97 -3.74 -1.11 3.77
C ARG A 97 -4.64 -2.26 3.32
N LYS A 98 -5.81 -1.94 2.79
CA LYS A 98 -6.83 -2.89 2.30
C LYS A 98 -7.17 -3.96 3.36
N GLU A 99 -7.03 -5.24 3.05
CA GLU A 99 -7.35 -6.37 3.94
C GLU A 99 -6.29 -6.63 5.02
N ASN A 100 -5.13 -5.99 4.89
CA ASN A 100 -3.95 -6.27 5.71
C ASN A 100 -3.80 -5.31 6.90
N VAL A 101 -4.77 -4.41 7.09
CA VAL A 101 -4.72 -3.35 8.10
C VAL A 101 -4.44 -3.91 9.49
N ARG A 102 -3.53 -3.26 10.19
CA ARG A 102 -3.24 -3.48 11.61
C ARG A 102 -3.24 -2.16 12.33
N ILE A 103 -3.99 -2.07 13.42
CA ILE A 103 -4.07 -0.86 14.24
C ILE A 103 -3.53 -1.21 15.61
N ILE A 104 -2.43 -0.57 16.02
CA ILE A 104 -1.87 -0.74 17.36
C ILE A 104 -2.30 0.45 18.21
N VAL A 105 -2.92 0.17 19.35
CA VAL A 105 -3.41 1.17 20.29
C VAL A 105 -2.63 1.05 21.59
N SER A 106 -1.93 2.12 21.97
CA SER A 106 -1.21 2.19 23.24
C SER A 106 -2.16 2.06 24.43
N ARG A 107 -1.64 1.59 25.58
CA ARG A 107 -2.43 1.46 26.81
C ARG A 107 -3.10 2.78 27.24
N ASP A 108 -2.44 3.92 27.00
CA ASP A 108 -2.96 5.24 27.37
C ASP A 108 -4.09 5.72 26.43
N ALA A 109 -4.19 5.14 25.24
CA ALA A 109 -5.19 5.44 24.23
C ALA A 109 -6.38 4.47 24.23
N GLU A 110 -6.29 3.28 24.85
CA GLU A 110 -7.34 2.25 24.80
C GLU A 110 -8.73 2.75 25.21
N GLY A 111 -8.83 3.58 26.26
CA GLY A 111 -10.12 4.14 26.71
C GLY A 111 -10.65 5.29 25.86
N ARG A 112 -9.86 5.79 24.91
CA ARG A 112 -10.14 6.97 24.07
C ARG A 112 -10.31 6.60 22.60
N PHE A 113 -9.65 5.54 22.16
CA PHE A 113 -9.78 4.95 20.84
C PHE A 113 -11.03 4.06 20.79
N THR A 114 -12.19 4.69 20.59
CA THR A 114 -13.48 4.00 20.48
C THR A 114 -13.93 3.90 19.01
N PRO A 115 -14.76 2.89 18.66
CA PRO A 115 -15.30 2.79 17.31
C PRO A 115 -16.10 4.02 16.89
N ASP A 116 -16.86 4.64 17.80
CA ASP A 116 -17.56 5.90 17.52
C ASP A 116 -16.59 7.04 17.17
N CYS A 117 -15.44 7.11 17.87
CA CYS A 117 -14.40 8.09 17.61
C CYS A 117 -13.81 7.90 16.21
N VAL A 118 -13.44 6.66 15.86
CA VAL A 118 -12.90 6.33 14.53
C VAL A 118 -13.95 6.59 13.44
N GLY A 119 -15.19 6.15 13.66
CA GLY A 119 -16.29 6.37 12.72
C GLY A 119 -16.56 7.84 12.47
N LYS A 120 -16.51 8.68 13.51
CA LYS A 120 -16.64 10.14 13.40
C LYS A 120 -15.52 10.74 12.56
N VAL A 121 -14.27 10.44 12.89
CA VAL A 121 -13.10 10.98 12.16
C VAL A 121 -13.14 10.56 10.69
N VAL A 122 -13.44 9.30 10.40
CA VAL A 122 -13.57 8.80 9.02
C VAL A 122 -14.73 9.47 8.30
N PHE A 123 -15.90 9.61 8.94
CA PHE A 123 -17.06 10.26 8.33
C PHE A 123 -16.77 11.72 7.99
N ASP A 124 -16.25 12.48 8.95
CA ASP A 124 -15.92 13.89 8.75
C ASP A 124 -14.85 14.05 7.65
N ALA A 125 -13.85 13.16 7.63
CA ALA A 125 -12.80 13.17 6.62
C ALA A 125 -13.34 12.94 5.19
N VAL A 126 -14.15 11.91 5.02
CA VAL A 126 -14.71 11.55 3.70
C VAL A 126 -15.75 12.58 3.26
N LYS A 127 -16.57 13.09 4.19
CA LYS A 127 -17.61 14.09 3.88
C LYS A 127 -17.03 15.44 3.49
N ALA A 128 -15.82 15.78 3.95
CA ALA A 128 -15.12 17.00 3.55
C ALA A 128 -14.69 16.99 2.07
N ILE A 129 -14.65 15.83 1.42
CA ILE A 129 -14.24 15.70 0.01
C ILE A 129 -15.34 16.28 -0.89
N PRO A 130 -15.08 17.34 -1.67
CA PRO A 130 -16.14 18.03 -2.43
C PRO A 130 -16.87 17.17 -3.48
N ALA A 131 -16.20 16.13 -4.00
CA ALA A 131 -16.77 15.22 -4.98
C ALA A 131 -17.75 14.21 -4.37
N VAL A 132 -17.74 14.02 -3.05
CA VAL A 132 -18.58 13.04 -2.35
C VAL A 132 -19.93 13.66 -2.01
N GLU A 133 -21.01 13.10 -2.57
CA GLU A 133 -22.36 13.59 -2.32
C GLU A 133 -22.91 13.08 -0.99
N ARG A 134 -22.83 11.76 -0.77
CA ARG A 134 -23.32 11.10 0.44
C ARG A 134 -22.33 10.09 1.00
N VAL A 135 -22.33 9.93 2.33
CA VAL A 135 -21.42 9.00 3.04
C VAL A 135 -22.18 8.17 4.07
N ARG A 136 -21.93 6.87 4.07
CA ARG A 136 -22.26 5.96 5.17
C ARG A 136 -21.00 5.24 5.64
N VAL A 137 -20.61 5.45 6.90
CA VAL A 137 -19.48 4.76 7.52
C VAL A 137 -20.00 3.63 8.39
N ARG A 138 -19.42 2.43 8.23
CA ARG A 138 -19.68 1.26 9.06
C ARG A 138 -18.36 0.83 9.68
N ILE A 139 -18.29 0.90 11.01
CA ILE A 139 -17.20 0.34 11.80
C ILE A 139 -17.60 -1.08 12.18
N VAL A 140 -16.92 -2.07 11.61
CA VAL A 140 -17.30 -3.47 11.67
C VAL A 140 -16.40 -4.20 12.67
N CYS A 141 -17.00 -4.69 13.75
CA CYS A 141 -16.31 -5.37 14.84
C CYS A 141 -16.89 -6.74 15.17
N ASP A 142 -18.15 -6.99 14.80
CA ASP A 142 -18.77 -8.32 14.81
C ASP A 142 -18.00 -9.30 13.92
N GLU A 143 -17.69 -10.49 14.44
CA GLU A 143 -16.83 -11.47 13.75
C GLU A 143 -17.42 -11.95 12.41
N GLU A 144 -18.72 -12.25 12.37
CA GLU A 144 -19.38 -12.78 11.17
C GLU A 144 -19.47 -11.70 10.08
N GLU A 145 -19.89 -10.50 10.46
CA GLU A 145 -19.93 -9.37 9.53
C GLU A 145 -18.53 -8.96 9.08
N PHE A 146 -17.53 -9.01 9.97
CA PHE A 146 -16.14 -8.70 9.64
C PHE A 146 -15.61 -9.62 8.55
N GLU A 147 -15.74 -10.94 8.70
CA GLU A 147 -15.25 -11.90 7.69
C GLU A 147 -16.05 -11.78 6.38
N ARG A 148 -17.36 -11.48 6.45
CA ARG A 148 -18.18 -11.24 5.26
C ARG A 148 -17.73 -10.01 4.48
N VAL A 149 -17.48 -8.89 5.15
CA VAL A 149 -17.05 -7.65 4.51
C VAL A 149 -15.59 -7.72 4.10
N LEU A 150 -14.73 -8.39 4.87
CA LEU A 150 -13.34 -8.68 4.48
C LEU A 150 -13.28 -9.44 3.16
N SER A 151 -14.08 -10.51 3.01
CA SER A 151 -14.18 -11.26 1.75
C SER A 151 -14.68 -10.38 0.58
N ARG A 152 -15.62 -9.47 0.85
CA ARG A 152 -16.08 -8.47 -0.13
C ARG A 152 -14.95 -7.51 -0.51
N SER A 153 -14.19 -7.01 0.46
CA SER A 153 -13.05 -6.12 0.25
C SER A 153 -12.02 -6.79 -0.67
N SER A 154 -11.63 -8.03 -0.37
CA SER A 154 -10.71 -8.81 -1.21
C SER A 154 -11.18 -8.92 -2.66
N ARG A 155 -12.49 -9.15 -2.87
CA ARG A 155 -13.05 -9.26 -4.22
C ARG A 155 -13.05 -7.93 -4.95
N VAL A 156 -13.48 -6.85 -4.30
CA VAL A 156 -13.52 -5.50 -4.90
C VAL A 156 -12.11 -5.04 -5.28
N HIS A 157 -11.12 -5.25 -4.40
CA HIS A 157 -9.73 -4.92 -4.72
C HIS A 157 -9.16 -5.77 -5.84
N ALA A 158 -9.46 -7.08 -5.89
CA ALA A 158 -9.05 -7.93 -7.00
C ALA A 158 -9.66 -7.48 -8.34
N GLU A 159 -10.93 -7.06 -8.36
CA GLU A 159 -11.59 -6.51 -9.55
C GLU A 159 -10.94 -5.19 -10.01
N ARG A 160 -10.62 -4.29 -9.07
CA ARG A 160 -9.88 -3.05 -9.34
C ARG A 160 -8.49 -3.32 -9.90
N GLU A 161 -7.77 -4.28 -9.33
CA GLU A 161 -6.47 -4.73 -9.83
C GLU A 161 -6.55 -5.29 -11.25
N GLU A 162 -7.55 -6.12 -11.53
CA GLU A 162 -7.78 -6.67 -12.87
C GLU A 162 -8.06 -5.54 -13.89
N ARG A 163 -8.91 -4.57 -13.53
CA ARG A 163 -9.17 -3.39 -14.39
C ARG A 163 -7.88 -2.60 -14.63
N ALA A 164 -7.10 -2.33 -13.59
CA ALA A 164 -5.85 -1.58 -13.68
C ALA A 164 -4.81 -2.27 -14.57
N SER A 165 -4.75 -3.61 -14.55
CA SER A 165 -3.79 -4.42 -15.33
C SER A 165 -3.94 -4.32 -16.86
N ARG A 166 -5.02 -3.69 -17.34
CA ARG A 166 -5.32 -3.49 -18.76
C ARG A 166 -4.52 -2.34 -19.36
N LEU A 167 -4.12 -1.36 -18.55
CA LEU A 167 -3.33 -0.21 -18.97
C LEU A 167 -1.84 -0.56 -18.95
N ARG A 168 -1.08 -0.13 -19.96
CA ARG A 168 0.37 -0.36 -20.06
C ARG A 168 1.15 0.92 -19.82
N GLU A 169 2.42 0.79 -19.45
CA GLU A 169 3.33 1.94 -19.30
C GLU A 169 3.51 2.73 -20.61
N ARG A 170 3.45 2.04 -21.75
CA ARG A 170 3.51 2.66 -23.08
C ARG A 170 2.26 3.46 -23.44
N ASP A 171 1.14 3.22 -22.77
CA ASP A 171 -0.14 3.86 -23.06
C ASP A 171 -0.31 5.19 -22.30
N VAL A 172 0.67 5.54 -21.46
CA VAL A 172 0.67 6.76 -20.64
C VAL A 172 2.00 7.51 -20.73
N ASP A 173 1.95 8.83 -20.60
CA ASP A 173 3.13 9.71 -20.59
C ASP A 173 3.53 10.14 -19.17
N THR A 174 2.63 9.95 -18.21
CA THR A 174 2.79 10.34 -16.81
C THR A 174 2.66 9.12 -15.91
N PHE A 175 3.62 8.94 -15.00
CA PHE A 175 3.54 8.03 -13.86
C PHE A 175 3.21 8.81 -12.59
N TYR A 176 3.10 8.12 -11.45
CA TYR A 176 2.87 8.78 -10.17
C TYR A 176 3.96 8.42 -9.18
N GLY A 177 4.48 9.45 -8.51
CA GLY A 177 5.40 9.31 -7.40
C GLY A 177 4.63 9.26 -6.08
N CYS A 178 5.18 8.58 -5.08
CA CYS A 178 4.65 8.58 -3.72
C CYS A 178 5.79 8.77 -2.71
N ILE A 179 5.61 9.73 -1.80
CA ILE A 179 6.55 10.03 -0.71
C ILE A 179 5.96 9.79 0.68
N SER A 180 4.91 8.96 0.81
CA SER A 180 4.25 8.76 2.11
C SER A 180 5.14 8.17 3.18
N CYS A 181 6.02 7.25 2.80
CA CYS A 181 6.94 6.66 3.75
C CYS A 181 8.06 7.61 4.18
N GLN A 182 8.20 8.82 3.61
CA GLN A 182 9.22 9.79 4.05
C GLN A 182 9.00 10.36 5.45
N VAL A 183 7.86 10.07 6.08
CA VAL A 183 7.66 10.24 7.53
C VAL A 183 8.76 9.48 8.30
N TYR A 184 9.10 8.27 7.85
CA TYR A 184 10.08 7.39 8.48
C TYR A 184 11.38 7.26 7.69
N LEU A 185 11.32 7.44 6.37
CA LEU A 185 12.38 7.14 5.41
C LEU A 185 12.66 8.35 4.52
N PRO A 186 13.39 9.37 5.01
CA PRO A 186 13.45 10.69 4.38
C PRO A 186 13.83 10.70 2.89
N ASN A 187 14.61 9.73 2.44
CA ASN A 187 15.13 9.66 1.06
C ASN A 187 14.35 8.67 0.16
N HIS A 188 13.33 7.99 0.69
CA HIS A 188 12.55 7.02 -0.07
C HIS A 188 11.58 7.71 -1.04
N VAL A 189 11.46 7.16 -2.24
CA VAL A 189 10.47 7.55 -3.25
C VAL A 189 9.94 6.30 -3.94
N CYS A 190 8.62 6.12 -3.95
CA CYS A 190 7.96 5.11 -4.78
C CYS A 190 7.62 5.72 -6.14
N ILE A 191 7.80 4.93 -7.21
CA ILE A 191 7.27 5.22 -8.54
C ILE A 191 6.23 4.16 -8.86
N ILE A 192 5.03 4.61 -9.21
CA ILE A 192 3.84 3.81 -9.44
C ILE A 192 3.47 3.97 -10.91
N THR A 193 3.40 2.84 -11.61
CA THR A 193 3.06 2.78 -13.03
C THR A 193 1.89 1.82 -13.24
N PRO A 194 1.24 1.83 -14.42
CA PRO A 194 0.20 0.85 -14.73
C PRO A 194 0.66 -0.61 -14.57
N GLU A 195 1.94 -0.89 -14.79
CA GLU A 195 2.51 -2.24 -14.75
C GLU A 195 3.38 -2.51 -13.52
N ARG A 196 3.54 -1.52 -12.63
CA ARG A 196 4.22 -1.63 -11.34
C ARG A 196 3.46 -0.84 -10.26
N PRO A 197 2.50 -1.49 -9.58
CA PRO A 197 1.93 -1.00 -8.34
C PRO A 197 3.00 -0.77 -7.27
N SER A 198 2.69 0.06 -6.27
CA SER A 198 3.60 0.28 -5.14
C SER A 198 3.83 -1.02 -4.35
N PRO A 199 4.94 -1.13 -3.60
CA PRO A 199 5.19 -2.29 -2.74
C PRO A 199 4.10 -2.55 -1.69
N CYS A 200 3.40 -1.50 -1.24
CA CYS A 200 2.28 -1.60 -0.28
C CYS A 200 0.92 -1.80 -0.95
N GLY A 201 0.86 -1.95 -2.28
CA GLY A 201 -0.36 -2.33 -3.01
C GLY A 201 -1.16 -1.17 -3.62
N THR A 202 -0.68 0.07 -3.58
CA THR A 202 -1.31 1.21 -4.27
C THR A 202 -1.24 1.05 -5.78
N LEU A 203 -2.38 1.20 -6.46
CA LEU A 203 -2.48 1.12 -7.92
C LEU A 203 -2.24 2.47 -8.60
N TYR A 204 -1.93 2.43 -9.90
CA TYR A 204 -1.75 3.63 -10.71
C TYR A 204 -3.00 4.53 -10.72
N ASN A 205 -4.19 3.97 -10.99
CA ASN A 205 -5.45 4.75 -11.00
C ASN A 205 -5.80 5.31 -9.62
N GLU A 206 -5.44 4.61 -8.55
CA GLU A 206 -5.62 5.05 -7.18
C GLU A 206 -4.75 6.28 -6.89
N ALA A 207 -3.45 6.20 -7.17
CA ALA A 207 -2.53 7.32 -7.00
C ALA A 207 -2.91 8.53 -7.87
N LYS A 208 -3.32 8.28 -9.12
CA LYS A 208 -3.85 9.29 -10.02
C LYS A 208 -5.07 10.01 -9.45
N SER A 209 -6.07 9.25 -9.03
CA SER A 209 -7.32 9.82 -8.53
C SER A 209 -7.10 10.57 -7.21
N ALA A 210 -6.22 10.06 -6.33
CA ALA A 210 -5.86 10.73 -5.09
C ALA A 210 -5.19 12.08 -5.32
N GLU A 211 -4.32 12.19 -6.33
CA GLU A 211 -3.65 13.44 -6.72
C GLU A 211 -4.63 14.43 -7.36
N GLU A 212 -5.44 13.99 -8.33
CA GLU A 212 -6.41 14.84 -9.05
C GLU A 212 -7.47 15.42 -8.09
N LEU A 213 -7.95 14.61 -7.14
CA LEU A 213 -8.89 15.02 -6.11
C LEU A 213 -8.23 15.74 -4.93
N LYS A 214 -6.90 15.80 -4.90
CA LYS A 214 -6.10 16.41 -3.81
C LYS A 214 -6.47 15.84 -2.43
N LEU A 215 -6.72 14.54 -2.38
CA LEU A 215 -7.07 13.85 -1.12
C LEU A 215 -5.89 13.90 -0.14
N VAL A 216 -4.68 13.81 -0.69
CA VAL A 216 -3.41 13.77 0.03
C VAL A 216 -2.31 14.46 -0.79
N HIS A 217 -1.23 14.91 -0.14
CA HIS A 217 -0.15 15.70 -0.77
C HIS A 217 1.11 14.93 -1.15
N TYR A 218 1.12 13.63 -0.91
CA TYR A 218 2.32 12.82 -1.13
C TYR A 218 2.33 12.07 -2.46
N TYR A 219 1.19 12.05 -3.17
CA TYR A 219 1.16 11.65 -4.58
C TYR A 219 1.45 12.86 -5.46
N PHE A 220 2.22 12.64 -6.52
CA PHE A 220 2.55 13.69 -7.48
C PHE A 220 2.81 13.10 -8.86
N PRO A 221 2.50 13.83 -9.95
CA PRO A 221 2.78 13.36 -11.30
C PRO A 221 4.29 13.29 -11.56
N VAL A 222 4.69 12.31 -12.36
CA VAL A 222 6.06 12.08 -12.82
C VAL A 222 6.03 11.92 -14.34
N GLU A 223 6.44 12.97 -15.05
CA GLU A 223 6.58 12.90 -16.50
C GLU A 223 7.65 11.86 -16.86
N LYS A 224 7.31 10.93 -17.75
CA LYS A 224 8.17 9.80 -18.11
C LYS A 224 9.49 10.28 -18.73
N GLY A 225 9.43 11.26 -19.63
CA GLY A 225 10.58 11.73 -20.40
C GLY A 225 11.06 10.69 -21.41
N GLU A 226 12.34 10.78 -21.80
CA GLU A 226 12.94 9.82 -22.74
C GLU A 226 13.08 8.42 -22.11
N GLU A 227 12.75 7.39 -22.89
CA GLU A 227 12.99 6.00 -22.51
C GLU A 227 14.47 5.66 -22.71
N ILE A 228 15.15 5.28 -21.63
CA ILE A 228 16.56 4.89 -21.62
C ILE A 228 16.68 3.37 -21.79
N ASP A 229 15.82 2.61 -21.12
CA ASP A 229 15.78 1.14 -21.16
C ASP A 229 14.35 0.64 -20.96
N GLY A 230 13.64 0.32 -22.05
CA GLY A 230 12.25 -0.18 -22.00
C GLY A 230 12.09 -1.63 -21.50
N GLU A 231 13.17 -2.40 -21.37
CA GLU A 231 13.10 -3.74 -20.79
C GLU A 231 13.16 -3.66 -19.26
N LYS A 232 14.07 -2.83 -18.75
CA LYS A 232 14.24 -2.60 -17.30
C LYS A 232 13.37 -1.47 -16.75
N GLY A 233 12.68 -0.72 -17.61
CA GLY A 233 11.82 0.39 -17.23
C GLY A 233 12.62 1.57 -16.66
N GLU A 234 13.66 2.00 -17.38
CA GLU A 234 14.42 3.21 -17.05
C GLU A 234 14.01 4.37 -17.93
N TYR A 235 13.69 5.50 -17.31
CA TYR A 235 13.24 6.70 -17.99
C TYR A 235 13.93 7.93 -17.39
N GLU A 236 14.29 8.90 -18.25
CA GLU A 236 15.02 10.09 -17.83
C GLU A 236 14.23 10.93 -16.81
N GLY A 237 12.94 11.13 -17.06
CA GLY A 237 12.08 11.92 -16.18
C GLY A 237 11.90 11.27 -14.81
N VAL A 238 11.78 9.94 -14.77
CA VAL A 238 11.75 9.17 -13.51
C VAL A 238 13.05 9.34 -12.73
N ASN A 239 14.22 9.20 -13.38
CA ASN A 239 15.51 9.38 -12.71
C ASN A 239 15.66 10.79 -12.12
N ARG A 240 15.32 11.83 -12.88
CA ARG A 240 15.36 13.23 -12.42
C ARG A 240 14.46 13.44 -11.21
N THR A 241 13.21 12.98 -11.28
CA THR A 241 12.27 13.13 -10.17
C THR A 241 12.69 12.37 -8.93
N VAL A 242 13.20 11.15 -9.07
CA VAL A 242 13.70 10.37 -7.93
C VAL A 242 14.92 11.05 -7.30
N GLN A 243 15.85 11.61 -8.09
CA GLN A 243 16.97 12.40 -7.57
C GLN A 243 16.48 13.55 -6.71
N GLU A 244 15.60 14.39 -7.25
CA GLU A 244 15.07 15.56 -6.55
C GLU A 244 14.32 15.18 -5.26
N LYS A 245 13.45 14.15 -5.33
CA LYS A 245 12.60 13.75 -4.21
C LYS A 245 13.33 12.90 -3.15
N SER A 246 14.47 12.30 -3.50
CA SER A 246 15.31 11.51 -2.59
C SER A 246 16.46 12.30 -1.96
N ASP A 247 16.51 13.62 -2.15
CA ASP A 247 17.66 14.46 -1.74
C ASP A 247 18.97 13.94 -2.34
N PHE A 248 18.91 13.59 -3.64
CA PHE A 248 20.00 13.10 -4.48
C PHE A 248 20.68 11.82 -3.97
N ARG A 249 20.01 11.05 -3.11
CA ARG A 249 20.52 9.75 -2.62
C ARG A 249 20.31 8.61 -3.61
N ILE A 250 19.29 8.72 -4.47
CA ILE A 250 19.00 7.74 -5.51
C ILE A 250 19.12 8.46 -6.85
N GLU A 251 20.09 8.03 -7.65
CA GLU A 251 20.38 8.66 -8.95
C GLU A 251 19.58 8.06 -10.10
N ARG A 252 19.43 6.74 -10.08
CA ARG A 252 18.83 5.97 -11.17
C ARG A 252 17.90 4.91 -10.62
N VAL A 253 16.82 4.63 -11.34
CA VAL A 253 15.87 3.59 -10.99
C VAL A 253 15.47 2.80 -12.23
N LYS A 254 15.62 1.48 -12.15
CA LYS A 254 15.13 0.54 -13.13
C LYS A 254 13.91 -0.19 -12.59
N LEU A 255 12.73 0.22 -13.02
CA LEU A 255 11.46 -0.23 -12.44
C LEU A 255 11.26 -1.74 -12.49
N HIS A 256 11.87 -2.46 -13.42
CA HIS A 256 11.67 -3.91 -13.60
C HIS A 256 12.94 -4.74 -13.39
N SER A 257 13.91 -4.22 -12.64
CA SER A 257 15.12 -4.94 -12.21
C SER A 257 15.27 -4.91 -10.68
N ALA A 258 15.74 -6.02 -10.12
CA ALA A 258 16.25 -6.15 -8.77
C ALA A 258 17.79 -6.06 -8.74
N LEU A 259 18.48 -6.36 -9.84
CA LEU A 259 19.95 -6.48 -9.88
C LEU A 259 20.69 -5.18 -10.22
N GLU A 260 20.10 -4.27 -10.98
CA GLU A 260 20.76 -3.04 -11.41
C GLU A 260 19.87 -1.84 -11.07
N ASN A 261 20.36 -0.97 -10.19
CA ASN A 261 19.64 0.22 -9.72
C ASN A 261 18.14 -0.04 -9.39
N PRO A 262 17.82 -1.01 -8.51
CA PRO A 262 16.43 -1.34 -8.20
C PRO A 262 15.72 -0.17 -7.51
N PRO A 263 14.38 -0.09 -7.57
CA PRO A 263 13.64 0.88 -6.77
C PRO A 263 13.93 0.68 -5.27
N SER A 264 14.11 1.77 -4.53
CA SER A 264 14.14 1.68 -3.07
C SER A 264 12.80 1.17 -2.52
N THR A 265 12.82 0.50 -1.37
CA THR A 265 11.61 -0.10 -0.79
C THR A 265 11.02 0.78 0.30
N GLY A 266 9.73 1.08 0.22
CA GLY A 266 9.01 1.82 1.26
C GLY A 266 8.67 0.94 2.46
N ASN A 267 7.92 1.47 3.42
CA ASN A 267 7.33 0.64 4.46
C ASN A 267 6.22 -0.24 3.88
N TYR A 268 5.89 -1.31 4.60
CA TYR A 268 4.70 -2.11 4.35
C TYR A 268 4.69 -2.85 3.01
N ALA A 269 5.86 -3.16 2.44
CA ALA A 269 5.96 -4.07 1.31
C ALA A 269 5.28 -5.42 1.65
N GLU A 270 4.46 -5.94 0.74
CA GLU A 270 3.73 -7.20 0.99
C GLU A 270 4.66 -8.42 0.88
N ALA A 271 5.62 -8.34 -0.04
CA ALA A 271 6.66 -9.34 -0.24
C ALA A 271 8.02 -8.70 -0.58
N ILE A 272 9.09 -9.49 -0.45
CA ILE A 272 10.45 -9.11 -0.84
C ILE A 272 10.94 -10.13 -1.87
N VAL A 273 11.38 -9.62 -3.02
CA VAL A 273 12.22 -10.35 -3.96
C VAL A 273 13.66 -10.25 -3.48
N PHE A 274 14.37 -11.38 -3.43
CA PHE A 274 15.80 -11.44 -3.08
C PHE A 274 16.56 -12.34 -4.06
N TYR A 275 17.80 -12.00 -4.37
CA TYR A 275 18.65 -12.78 -5.27
C TYR A 275 19.30 -13.95 -4.52
N ILE A 276 19.38 -15.10 -5.19
CA ILE A 276 20.00 -16.34 -4.71
C ILE A 276 21.21 -16.62 -5.62
N PRO A 277 22.43 -16.23 -5.20
CA PRO A 277 23.63 -16.35 -6.01
C PRO A 277 23.91 -17.77 -6.50
N GLU A 278 23.73 -18.78 -5.65
CA GLU A 278 24.03 -20.18 -5.92
C GLU A 278 23.17 -20.77 -7.04
N GLU A 279 22.00 -20.18 -7.28
CA GLU A 279 21.04 -20.65 -8.29
C GLU A 279 20.90 -19.68 -9.46
N ASN A 280 21.64 -18.57 -9.42
CA ASN A 280 21.54 -17.46 -10.36
C ASN A 280 20.06 -17.15 -10.63
N GLY A 281 19.31 -16.88 -9.57
CA GLY A 281 17.85 -16.71 -9.62
C GLY A 281 17.33 -15.95 -8.41
N PHE A 282 16.01 -15.85 -8.29
CA PHE A 282 15.36 -15.07 -7.25
C PHE A 282 14.54 -15.96 -6.32
N GLY A 283 14.49 -15.56 -5.06
CA GLY A 283 13.50 -15.97 -4.10
C GLY A 283 12.46 -14.87 -3.86
N ILE A 284 11.25 -15.25 -3.46
CA ILE A 284 10.20 -14.30 -3.05
C ILE A 284 9.64 -14.72 -1.68
N VAL A 285 9.64 -13.81 -0.72
CA VAL A 285 9.12 -14.07 0.63
C VAL A 285 8.06 -13.04 1.00
N ASP A 286 6.87 -13.51 1.40
CA ASP A 286 5.82 -12.65 1.95
C ASP A 286 6.06 -12.30 3.43
N ARG A 287 5.49 -11.18 3.87
CA ARG A 287 5.59 -10.67 5.25
C ARG A 287 5.09 -11.65 6.33
N GLY A 288 4.15 -12.53 5.96
CA GLY A 288 3.61 -13.54 6.86
C GLY A 288 4.60 -14.66 7.18
N TYR A 289 5.62 -14.87 6.35
CA TYR A 289 6.59 -15.95 6.52
C TYR A 289 7.62 -15.65 7.62
N LYS A 290 7.56 -16.41 8.72
CA LYS A 290 8.42 -16.20 9.91
C LYS A 290 9.68 -17.07 9.97
N LYS A 291 9.87 -18.01 9.03
CA LYS A 291 11.06 -18.87 8.99
C LYS A 291 12.17 -18.20 8.14
N LYS A 292 13.36 -18.81 8.15
CA LYS A 292 14.47 -18.40 7.29
C LYS A 292 14.24 -18.81 5.84
N THR A 293 14.62 -17.93 4.92
CA THR A 293 14.68 -18.18 3.48
C THR A 293 15.95 -18.96 3.10
N PRO A 294 16.12 -19.40 1.83
CA PRO A 294 17.32 -20.08 1.38
C PRO A 294 18.63 -19.30 1.58
N ILE A 295 18.58 -17.97 1.65
CA ILE A 295 19.76 -17.12 1.94
C ILE A 295 19.99 -16.92 3.45
N GLY A 296 19.26 -17.63 4.31
CA GLY A 296 19.47 -17.65 5.76
C GLY A 296 18.88 -16.46 6.53
N LEU A 297 18.19 -15.55 5.85
CA LEU A 297 17.51 -14.38 6.44
C LEU A 297 16.00 -14.61 6.52
N THR A 298 15.36 -14.06 7.54
CA THR A 298 13.91 -13.91 7.67
C THR A 298 13.40 -12.68 6.89
N PHE A 299 12.09 -12.56 6.68
CA PHE A 299 11.49 -11.37 6.08
C PHE A 299 11.89 -10.09 6.84
N ASP A 300 11.76 -10.09 8.18
CA ASP A 300 12.02 -8.92 9.01
C ASP A 300 13.51 -8.51 8.98
N GLU A 301 14.44 -9.47 8.86
CA GLU A 301 15.86 -9.19 8.66
C GLU A 301 16.12 -8.55 7.30
N MET A 302 15.50 -9.04 6.23
CA MET A 302 15.63 -8.43 4.89
C MET A 302 15.01 -7.04 4.84
N GLU A 303 13.81 -6.86 5.41
CA GLU A 303 13.11 -5.59 5.43
C GLU A 303 13.99 -4.50 6.07
N LYS A 304 14.64 -4.79 7.20
CA LYS A 304 15.57 -3.86 7.87
C LYS A 304 16.75 -3.44 7.00
N LEU A 305 17.17 -4.25 6.03
CA LEU A 305 18.29 -3.95 5.14
C LEU A 305 17.88 -3.06 3.96
N ILE A 306 16.65 -3.22 3.45
CA ILE A 306 16.25 -2.66 2.15
C ILE A 306 15.38 -1.42 2.26
N VAL A 307 14.71 -1.24 3.40
CA VAL A 307 13.75 -0.16 3.57
C VAL A 307 14.47 1.21 3.50
N GLY A 308 14.02 2.06 2.58
CA GLY A 308 14.58 3.36 2.29
C GLY A 308 15.95 3.35 1.58
N GLN A 309 16.46 2.17 1.20
CA GLN A 309 17.75 2.01 0.54
C GLN A 309 17.58 1.38 -0.85
N GLN A 310 18.51 1.66 -1.76
CA GLN A 310 18.66 0.93 -3.02
C GLN A 310 19.68 -0.20 -2.79
N VAL A 311 19.21 -1.45 -2.74
CA VAL A 311 20.05 -2.61 -2.45
C VAL A 311 19.94 -3.59 -3.62
N GLU A 312 21.00 -3.71 -4.41
CA GLU A 312 21.03 -4.66 -5.53
C GLU A 312 20.83 -6.09 -5.05
N GLY A 313 20.01 -6.82 -5.79
CA GLY A 313 19.55 -8.15 -5.44
C GLY A 313 18.33 -8.17 -4.51
N PHE A 314 17.83 -7.03 -4.02
CA PHE A 314 16.63 -7.00 -3.18
C PHE A 314 15.65 -5.91 -3.58
N VAL A 315 14.36 -6.22 -3.61
CA VAL A 315 13.31 -5.23 -3.84
C VAL A 315 11.99 -5.65 -3.21
N GLY A 316 11.35 -4.75 -2.46
CA GLY A 316 9.99 -4.93 -1.98
C GLY A 316 8.97 -4.78 -3.10
N VAL A 317 7.95 -5.63 -3.08
CA VAL A 317 6.91 -5.71 -4.11
C VAL A 317 5.55 -5.99 -3.48
N SER A 318 4.49 -5.65 -4.20
CA SER A 318 3.14 -6.10 -3.91
C SER A 318 2.81 -7.40 -4.66
N PHE A 319 1.81 -8.12 -4.17
CA PHE A 319 1.20 -9.25 -4.88
C PHE A 319 0.61 -8.81 -6.22
N ALA A 320 0.05 -7.59 -6.29
CA ALA A 320 -0.44 -7.02 -7.55
C ALA A 320 0.66 -6.92 -8.61
N TYR A 321 1.89 -6.53 -8.25
CA TYR A 321 3.00 -6.47 -9.21
C TYR A 321 3.42 -7.85 -9.73
N MET A 322 3.28 -8.91 -8.93
CA MET A 322 3.61 -10.29 -9.34
C MET A 322 2.75 -10.80 -10.52
N LYS A 323 1.53 -10.28 -10.68
CA LYS A 323 0.65 -10.56 -11.82
C LYS A 323 1.04 -9.79 -13.09
N SER A 324 1.90 -8.78 -12.98
CA SER A 324 2.31 -7.94 -14.10
C SER A 324 3.19 -8.70 -15.09
N LYS A 325 3.01 -8.41 -16.38
CA LYS A 325 3.92 -8.91 -17.43
C LYS A 325 5.31 -8.27 -17.37
N SER A 326 5.43 -7.14 -16.66
CA SER A 326 6.70 -6.47 -16.41
C SER A 326 7.40 -6.95 -15.14
N PHE A 327 6.81 -7.91 -14.40
CA PHE A 327 7.42 -8.46 -13.18
C PHE A 327 8.82 -9.02 -13.44
N LEU A 328 9.83 -8.35 -12.87
CA LEU A 328 11.27 -8.65 -13.04
C LEU A 328 11.70 -8.82 -14.50
N LYS A 329 11.01 -8.16 -15.45
CA LYS A 329 11.25 -8.33 -16.89
C LYS A 329 12.72 -8.08 -17.26
N GLY A 330 13.33 -7.06 -16.64
CA GLY A 330 14.73 -6.72 -16.81
C GLY A 330 15.74 -7.77 -16.37
N ASP A 331 15.31 -8.73 -15.54
CA ASP A 331 16.14 -9.77 -14.96
C ASP A 331 15.65 -11.19 -15.31
N GLY A 332 14.80 -11.32 -16.34
CA GLY A 332 14.29 -12.59 -16.87
C GLY A 332 12.97 -13.10 -16.27
N GLY A 333 12.30 -12.27 -15.47
CA GLY A 333 10.94 -12.52 -14.98
C GLY A 333 10.78 -13.81 -14.19
N TRP A 334 9.62 -14.45 -14.33
CA TRP A 334 9.29 -15.68 -13.62
C TRP A 334 10.23 -16.86 -13.92
N GLU A 335 10.88 -16.89 -15.08
CA GLU A 335 11.86 -17.94 -15.44
C GLU A 335 13.08 -17.97 -14.53
N LYS A 336 13.34 -16.86 -13.85
CA LYS A 336 14.47 -16.66 -12.96
C LYS A 336 14.10 -16.83 -11.49
N VAL A 337 12.82 -17.06 -11.17
CA VAL A 337 12.39 -17.38 -9.80
C VAL A 337 12.67 -18.86 -9.51
N ARG A 338 13.25 -19.15 -8.34
CA ARG A 338 13.69 -20.49 -7.91
C ARG A 338 13.12 -20.92 -6.58
N TRP A 339 12.68 -19.96 -5.76
CA TRP A 339 12.08 -20.24 -4.47
C TRP A 339 10.99 -19.23 -4.13
N VAL A 340 9.92 -19.66 -3.47
CA VAL A 340 8.92 -18.77 -2.88
C VAL A 340 8.46 -19.28 -1.51
N SER A 341 7.93 -18.41 -0.67
CA SER A 341 7.22 -18.83 0.56
C SER A 341 5.87 -19.49 0.22
N PRO A 342 5.28 -20.29 1.15
CA PRO A 342 4.02 -20.99 0.90
C PRO A 342 2.87 -20.10 0.41
N ASN A 343 2.62 -18.97 1.07
CA ASN A 343 1.54 -18.05 0.69
C ASN A 343 1.76 -17.47 -0.72
N VAL A 344 3.01 -17.19 -1.08
CA VAL A 344 3.36 -16.75 -2.43
C VAL A 344 3.15 -17.88 -3.44
N TYR A 345 3.50 -19.12 -3.08
CA TYR A 345 3.28 -20.29 -3.94
C TYR A 345 1.78 -20.49 -4.25
N ASP A 346 0.93 -20.44 -3.22
CA ASP A 346 -0.52 -20.58 -3.37
C ASP A 346 -1.09 -19.48 -4.28
N PHE A 347 -0.64 -18.24 -4.11
CA PHE A 347 -1.05 -17.11 -4.94
C PHE A 347 -0.63 -17.26 -6.41
N ILE A 348 0.62 -17.66 -6.69
CA ILE A 348 1.11 -17.73 -8.07
C ILE A 348 0.54 -18.92 -8.84
N MET A 349 0.09 -19.97 -8.14
CA MET A 349 -0.59 -21.11 -8.77
C MET A 349 -1.88 -20.71 -9.50
N GLU A 350 -2.49 -19.58 -9.14
CA GLU A 350 -3.73 -19.12 -9.76
C GLU A 350 -3.54 -18.62 -11.20
N PHE A 351 -2.31 -18.21 -11.59
CA PHE A 351 -2.08 -17.56 -12.88
C PHE A 351 -0.79 -17.97 -13.62
N LEU A 352 0.17 -18.64 -12.96
CA LEU A 352 1.36 -19.15 -13.62
C LEU A 352 1.13 -20.53 -14.27
N PRO A 353 1.77 -20.80 -15.42
CA PRO A 353 1.67 -22.10 -16.06
C PRO A 353 2.49 -23.17 -15.31
N ASP A 354 2.05 -24.42 -15.40
CA ASP A 354 2.63 -25.58 -14.70
C ASP A 354 4.14 -25.76 -14.94
N ASP A 355 4.63 -25.46 -16.13
CA ASP A 355 6.04 -25.64 -16.50
C ASP A 355 6.98 -24.64 -15.81
N VAL A 356 6.48 -23.43 -15.52
CA VAL A 356 7.16 -22.43 -14.69
C VAL A 356 7.09 -22.85 -13.21
N LEU A 357 5.91 -23.23 -12.72
CA LEU A 357 5.71 -23.64 -11.33
C LEU A 357 6.62 -24.81 -10.92
N ARG A 358 6.82 -25.80 -11.80
CA ARG A 358 7.71 -26.96 -11.55
C ARG A 358 9.18 -26.58 -11.28
N ARG A 359 9.60 -25.37 -11.66
CA ARG A 359 10.97 -24.86 -11.45
C ARG A 359 11.12 -24.08 -10.15
N ILE A 360 10.01 -23.77 -9.48
CA ILE A 360 9.96 -22.99 -8.25
C ILE A 360 9.80 -23.94 -7.08
N ARG A 361 10.73 -23.86 -6.11
CA ARG A 361 10.61 -24.61 -4.85
C ARG A 361 9.84 -23.77 -3.84
N THR A 362 9.13 -24.45 -2.93
CA THR A 362 8.53 -23.81 -1.76
C THR A 362 8.95 -24.56 -0.50
N SER A 363 9.04 -23.85 0.62
CA SER A 363 9.30 -24.48 1.91
C SER A 363 8.04 -25.18 2.42
N SER A 364 8.21 -26.34 3.07
CA SER A 364 7.13 -27.04 3.77
C SER A 364 6.68 -26.35 5.07
#